data_AF-A0A969JPV3-F1
#
_entry.id   AF-A0A969JPV3-F1
#
_cell.length_a   1.000
_cell.length_b   1.000
_cell.length_c   1.000
_cell.angle_alpha   90.00
_cell.angle_beta   90.00
_cell.angle_gamma   90.00
#
_symmetry.space_group_name_H-M   'P 1'
#
loop_
_entity.id
_entity.type
_entity.pdbx_description
1 polymer ?
#
loop_
_entity_poly.entity_id
_entity_poly.type
_entity_poly.pdbx_seq_one_letter_code
_entity_poly.pdbx_strand_id
1 'polypeptide(L)' 'MAKILFLTQIVPFPPDAGPKVKTYHVIRALAEQGHSVTLVSFVRPEEVRHISALQNICEAVHPVPIHRS' A
#
# COMPACT_ATOMS: atom_id res chain seq x y z
N MET A 1 18.30 -7.00 -5.66
CA MET A 1 16.83 -6.85 -5.73
C MET A 1 16.16 -7.97 -4.96
N ALA A 2 15.04 -7.69 -4.29
CA ALA A 2 14.30 -8.67 -3.47
C ALA A 2 12.79 -8.54 -3.72
N LYS A 3 12.05 -9.61 -3.42
CA LYS A 3 10.58 -9.62 -3.40
C LYS A 3 10.10 -9.38 -1.98
N ILE A 4 9.31 -8.33 -1.78
CA ILE A 4 8.87 -7.86 -0.48
C ILE A 4 7.34 -7.92 -0.44
N LEU A 5 6.82 -8.72 0.49
CA LEU A 5 5.41 -8.67 0.86
C LEU A 5 5.25 -7.62 1.97
N PHE A 6 4.57 -6.53 1.65
CA PHE A 6 4.30 -5.44 2.59
C PHE A 6 2.85 -5.53 3.05
N LEU A 7 2.63 -5.72 4.35
CA LEU A 7 1.30 -5.86 4.95
C LEU A 7 0.92 -4.59 5.70
N THR A 8 -0.26 -4.04 5.44
CA THR A 8 -0.77 -2.88 6.18
C THR A 8 -2.21 -3.09 6.63
N GLN A 9 -2.54 -2.58 7.82
CA GLN A 9 -3.93 -2.61 8.30
C GLN A 9 -4.80 -1.51 7.67
N ILE A 10 -4.17 -0.44 7.18
CA ILE A 10 -4.85 0.71 6.55
C ILE A 10 -4.20 1.01 5.20
N VAL A 11 -4.98 1.53 4.26
CA VAL A 11 -4.46 1.96 2.96
C VAL A 11 -3.49 3.13 3.16
N PRO A 12 -2.22 3.03 2.70
CA PRO A 12 -1.21 4.05 2.96
C PRO A 12 -1.34 5.31 2.10
N PHE A 13 -2.39 5.42 1.28
CA PHE A 13 -2.66 6.56 0.41
C PHE A 13 -4.07 7.13 0.64
N PRO A 14 -4.26 8.46 0.59
CA PRO A 14 -3.24 9.49 0.48
C PRO A 14 -2.38 9.55 1.76
N PRO A 15 -1.14 10.08 1.69
CA PRO A 15 -0.28 10.26 2.86
C PRO A 15 -0.71 11.50 3.67
N ASP A 16 -1.94 11.47 4.21
CA ASP A 16 -2.60 12.57 4.93
C ASP A 16 -2.51 12.47 6.45
N ALA A 17 -2.06 11.32 6.97
CA ALA A 17 -1.86 11.06 8.39
C ALA A 17 -0.46 10.48 8.65
N GLY A 18 0.13 10.78 9.82
CA GLY A 18 1.49 10.36 10.18
C GLY A 18 1.81 8.88 9.87
N PRO A 19 0.96 7.92 10.27
CA PRO A 19 1.16 6.51 9.92
C PRO A 19 1.15 6.21 8.41
N LYS A 20 0.25 6.86 7.65
CA LYS A 20 0.16 6.72 6.18
C LYS A 20 1.36 7.36 5.49
N VAL A 21 1.78 8.55 5.92
CA VAL A 21 2.96 9.26 5.41
C VAL A 21 4.20 8.38 5.49
N LYS A 22 4.50 7.82 6.67
CA LYS A 22 5.67 6.95 6.84
C LYS A 22 5.57 5.72 5.92
N THR A 23 4.44 5.03 5.95
CA THR A 23 4.26 3.77 5.22
C THR A 23 4.38 3.96 3.72
N TYR A 24 3.74 5.00 3.18
CA TYR A 24 3.82 5.36 1.77
C TYR A 24 5.26 5.62 1.31
N HIS A 25 6.02 6.42 2.07
CA HIS A 25 7.40 6.75 1.69
C HIS A 25 8.34 5.55 1.80
N VAL A 26 8.11 4.62 2.73
CA VAL A 26 8.86 3.37 2.81
C VAL A 26 8.60 2.50 1.58
N ILE A 27 7.33 2.30 1.20
CA ILE A 27 6.99 1.53 -0.02
C ILE A 27 7.64 2.17 -1.25
N ARG A 28 7.55 3.49 -1.39
CA ARG A 28 8.14 4.23 -2.50
C ARG A 28 9.66 4.06 -2.55
N ALA A 29 10.35 4.23 -1.43
CA ALA A 29 11.81 4.07 -1.35
C ALA A 29 12.24 2.64 -1.70
N LEU A 30 11.52 1.61 -1.26
CA LEU A 30 11.80 0.22 -1.60
C LEU A 30 11.64 -0.03 -3.11
N ALA A 31 10.56 0.48 -3.71
CA ALA A 31 10.35 0.37 -5.16
C ALA A 31 11.43 1.14 -5.96
N GLU A 32 11.79 2.35 -5.53
CA GLU A 32 12.85 3.17 -6.14
C GLU A 32 14.25 2.52 -6.05
N GLN A 33 14.50 1.74 -4.99
CA GLN A 33 15.71 0.90 -4.86
C GLN A 33 15.67 -0.37 -5.75
N GLY A 34 14.58 -0.57 -6.50
CA GLY A 34 14.40 -1.69 -7.42
C GLY A 34 13.86 -2.95 -6.76
N HIS A 35 13.29 -2.88 -5.56
CA HIS A 35 12.60 -4.03 -4.98
C HIS A 35 11.24 -4.25 -5.64
N SER A 36 10.89 -5.52 -5.81
CA SER A 36 9.54 -5.96 -6.17
C SER A 36 8.68 -5.89 -4.92
N VAL A 37 7.80 -4.89 -4.82
CA VAL A 37 6.93 -4.71 -3.66
C VAL A 37 5.52 -5.17 -4.00
N THR A 38 5.02 -6.15 -3.26
CA THR A 38 3.60 -6.55 -3.25
C THR A 38 2.95 -6.01 -2.00
N LEU A 39 1.93 -5.16 -2.14
CA LEU A 39 1.19 -4.60 -1.02
C LEU A 39 -0.10 -5.41 -0.80
N VAL A 40 -0.34 -5.85 0.44
CA VAL A 40 -1.65 -6.35 0.88
C VAL A 40 -2.16 -5.39 1.95
N SER A 41 -3.37 -4.88 1.77
CA SER A 41 -3.95 -3.89 2.68
C SER A 41 -5.43 -4.12 2.87
N PHE A 42 -5.92 -3.95 4.09
CA PHE A 42 -7.36 -3.86 4.30
C PHE A 42 -7.90 -2.55 3.71
N VAL A 43 -9.05 -2.63 3.04
CA VAL A 43 -9.67 -1.52 2.33
C VAL A 43 -11.12 -1.32 2.78
N ARG A 44 -11.53 -0.06 2.95
CA ARG A 44 -12.94 0.35 3.03
C ARG A 44 -13.45 0.81 1.66
N PRO A 45 -14.77 0.80 1.38
CA PRO A 45 -15.31 1.20 0.08
C PRO A 45 -14.80 2.56 -0.43
N GLU A 46 -14.67 3.55 0.45
CA GLU A 46 -14.18 4.89 0.14
C GLU A 46 -12.68 4.95 -0.20
N GLU A 47 -11.90 3.95 0.22
CA GLU A 47 -10.46 3.86 0.00
C GLU A 47 -10.10 3.13 -1.29
N VAL A 48 -11.05 2.41 -1.91
CA VAL A 48 -10.82 1.66 -3.17
C VAL A 48 -10.30 2.58 -4.29
N ARG A 49 -10.76 3.83 -4.32
CA ARG A 49 -10.29 4.85 -5.27
C ARG A 49 -8.79 5.16 -5.19
N HIS A 50 -8.14 4.84 -4.07
CA HIS A 50 -6.72 5.11 -3.82
C HIS A 50 -5.79 3.96 -4.26
N ILE A 51 -6.35 2.81 -4.63
CA ILE A 51 -5.57 1.62 -5.01
C ILE A 51 -4.77 1.85 -6.29
N SER A 52 -5.32 2.57 -7.27
CA SER A 52 -4.63 2.90 -8.53
C SER A 52 -3.33 3.67 -8.30
N ALA A 53 -3.29 4.58 -7.34
CA ALA A 53 -2.08 5.32 -6.99
C ALA A 53 -0.97 4.39 -6.46
N LEU A 54 -1.35 3.34 -5.72
CA LEU A 54 -0.41 2.36 -5.17
C LEU A 54 0.08 1.36 -6.22
N GLN A 55 -0.75 1.05 -7.21
CA GLN A 55 -0.38 0.20 -8.36
C GLN A 55 0.68 0.85 -9.27
N ASN A 56 0.82 2.18 -9.23
CA ASN A 56 1.89 2.88 -9.95
C ASN A 56 3.27 2.73 -9.29
N ILE A 57 3.32 2.21 -8.05
CA ILE A 57 4.55 2.12 -7.24
C ILE A 57 4.86 0.65 -6.91
N CYS A 58 3.84 -0.15 -6.60
CA CYS A 58 3.98 -1.56 -6.26
C CYS A 58 3.88 -2.43 -7.52
N GLU A 59 4.58 -3.57 -7.52
CA GLU A 59 4.39 -4.60 -8.56
C GLU A 59 2.98 -5.18 -8.54
N ALA A 60 2.43 -5.37 -7.34
CA ALA A 60 1.06 -5.82 -7.14
C ALA A 60 0.44 -5.17 -5.90
N VAL A 61 -0.87 -4.95 -5.94
CA VAL A 61 -1.67 -4.47 -4.81
C VAL A 61 -2.88 -5.37 -4.65
N HIS A 62 -3.02 -5.97 -3.46
CA HIS A 62 -4.13 -6.82 -3.08
C HIS A 62 -4.97 -6.11 -2.00
N PRO A 63 -6.00 -5.34 -2.41
CA PRO A 63 -6.96 -4.78 -1.47
C PRO A 63 -7.86 -5.88 -0.92
N VAL A 64 -7.95 -5.99 0.40
CA VAL A 64 -8.80 -6.95 1.11
C VAL A 64 -9.94 -6.20 1.81
N PRO A 65 -11.22 -6.39 1.43
CA PRO A 65 -12.31 -5.71 2.11
C PRO A 65 -12.34 -6.03 3.61
N ILE A 66 -12.40 -4.99 4.45
CA ILE A 66 -12.55 -5.19 5.89
C ILE A 66 -13.99 -5.56 6.21
N HIS A 67 -14.18 -6.71 6.86
CA HIS A 67 -15.49 -7.13 7.38
C HIS A 67 -15.52 -6.85 8.88
N ARG A 68 -16.53 -6.12 9.35
CA ARG A 68 -16.80 -5.99 10.78
C ARG A 68 -17.73 -7.13 11.19
N SER A 69 -17.39 -7.82 12.27
CA SER A 69 -18.20 -8.84 12.91
C SER A 69 -19.51 -8.26 13.46
#